data_AF-A0A352DX67-F1
#
_entry.id   AF-A0A352DX67-F1
#
_cell.length_a   1.000
_cell.length_b   1.000
_cell.length_c   1.000
_cell.angle_alpha   90.00
_cell.angle_beta   90.00
_cell.angle_gamma   90.00
#
_symmetry.space_group_name_H-M   'P 1'
#
loop_
_entity.id
_entity.type
_entity.pdbx_description
1 polymer ?
#
loop_
_entity_poly.entity_id
_entity_poly.type
_entity_poly.pdbx_seq_one_letter_code
_entity_poly.pdbx_strand_id
1 'polypeptide(L)' 'GELANTLVIVTADNGTSLPRAKANVYDWGVHVPLAMMWPARVPDGRTVSDFVGFPDLAPTIL' A
#
# COMPACT_ATOMS: atom_id res chain seq x y z
N GLY A 1 -12.88 -21.44 -3.55
CA GLY A 1 -11.79 -20.49 -3.81
C GLY A 1 -11.75 -19.54 -2.63
N GLU A 2 -10.57 -19.14 -2.18
CA GLU A 2 -10.38 -18.55 -0.83
C GLU A 2 -10.39 -17.02 -0.79
N LEU A 3 -10.68 -16.35 -1.92
CA LEU A 3 -10.61 -14.89 -2.04
C LEU A 3 -11.43 -14.16 -0.98
N ALA A 4 -12.61 -14.66 -0.62
CA ALA A 4 -13.47 -14.04 0.39
C ALA A 4 -12.75 -13.87 1.75
N ASN A 5 -11.88 -14.81 2.09
CA ASN A 5 -11.08 -14.82 3.33
C ASN A 5 -9.59 -14.54 3.07
N THR A 6 -9.26 -13.84 1.99
CA THR A 6 -7.88 -13.46 1.68
C THR A 6 -7.75 -11.94 1.73
N LEU A 7 -6.80 -11.45 2.53
CA LEU A 7 -6.32 -10.07 2.43
C LEU A 7 -5.36 -9.96 1.25
N VAL A 8 -5.70 -9.11 0.28
CA VAL A 8 -4.83 -8.77 -0.86
C VAL A 8 -4.28 -7.37 -0.65
N ILE A 9 -2.96 -7.23 -0.73
CA ILE A 9 -2.24 -5.96 -0.61
C ILE A 9 -1.43 -5.75 -1.88
N VAL A 10 -1.57 -4.59 -2.51
CA VAL A 10 -0.80 -4.19 -3.69
C VAL A 10 -0.12 -2.86 -3.40
N THR A 11 1.19 -2.82 -3.54
CA THR A 11 2.00 -1.62 -3.34
C THR A 11 3.34 -1.73 -4.10
N ALA A 12 4.23 -0.75 -3.94
CA ALA A 12 5.59 -0.75 -4.47
C ALA A 12 6.61 -0.56 -3.34
N ASP A 13 7.87 -0.95 -3.58
CA ASP A 13 8.98 -0.83 -2.62
C ASP A 13 9.60 0.59 -2.59
N ASN A 14 9.55 1.29 -3.73
CA ASN A 14 10.05 2.65 -3.91
C ASN A 14 9.29 3.37 -5.03
N GLY A 15 9.54 4.67 -5.17
CA GLY A 15 9.05 5.49 -6.27
C GLY A 15 9.63 5.12 -7.65
N THR A 16 9.19 5.82 -8.68
CA THR A 16 9.52 5.56 -10.10
C THR A 16 11.03 5.75 -10.43
N SER A 17 11.49 5.23 -11.57
CA SER A 17 12.87 5.34 -12.05
C SER A 17 13.21 6.70 -12.70
N LEU A 18 12.45 7.75 -12.41
CA LEU A 18 12.70 9.09 -12.93
C LEU A 18 13.74 9.85 -12.09
N PRO A 19 14.39 10.89 -12.63
CA PRO A 19 15.31 11.72 -11.85
C PRO A 19 14.65 12.26 -10.57
N ARG A 20 15.37 12.22 -9.45
CA ARG A 20 14.91 12.63 -8.11
C ARG A 20 13.78 11.79 -7.50
N ALA A 21 13.42 10.67 -8.12
CA ALA A 21 12.48 9.69 -7.57
C ALA A 21 13.26 8.59 -6.83
N LYS A 22 13.29 7.34 -7.34
CA LYS A 22 14.01 6.20 -6.72
C LYS A 22 15.39 6.61 -6.18
N ALA A 23 15.72 6.08 -4.99
CA ALA A 23 16.91 6.41 -4.20
C ALA A 23 16.95 7.85 -3.61
N ASN A 24 15.82 8.56 -3.58
CA ASN A 24 15.68 9.85 -2.91
C ASN A 24 14.49 9.86 -1.95
N VAL A 25 14.49 10.80 -1.00
CA VAL A 25 13.43 10.99 0.02
C VAL A 25 12.42 12.08 -0.35
N TYR A 26 12.44 12.53 -1.61
CA TYR A 26 11.38 13.38 -2.13
C TYR A 26 10.12 12.56 -2.38
N ASP A 27 8.97 13.24 -2.48
CA ASP A 27 7.65 12.61 -2.66
C ASP A 27 7.66 11.55 -3.77
N TRP A 28 8.26 11.85 -4.91
CA TRP A 28 8.35 10.92 -6.06
C TRP A 28 9.20 9.67 -5.81
N GLY A 29 10.00 9.64 -4.75
CA GLY A 29 10.85 8.51 -4.36
C GLY A 29 10.23 7.61 -3.28
N VAL A 30 9.28 8.12 -2.49
CA VAL A 30 8.73 7.43 -1.31
C VAL A 30 7.20 7.29 -1.31
N HIS A 31 6.48 8.15 -2.03
CA HIS A 31 5.03 8.07 -2.15
C HIS A 31 4.66 7.03 -3.20
N VAL A 32 4.24 5.86 -2.73
CA VAL A 32 3.91 4.69 -3.54
C VAL A 32 2.41 4.42 -3.51
N PRO A 33 1.83 3.79 -4.55
CA PRO A 33 0.45 3.36 -4.50
C PRO A 33 0.25 2.32 -3.37
N LEU A 34 -0.91 2.36 -2.72
CA LEU A 34 -1.34 1.33 -1.78
C LEU A 34 -2.82 1.03 -2.03
N ALA A 35 -3.12 -0.21 -2.42
CA ALA A 35 -4.48 -0.71 -2.54
C ALA A 35 -4.61 -2.00 -1.73
N MET A 36 -5.72 -2.11 -0.99
CA MET A 36 -6.01 -3.27 -0.15
C MET A 36 -7.43 -3.74 -0.39
N MET A 37 -7.63 -5.06 -0.43
CA MET A 37 -8.94 -5.68 -0.58
C MET A 37 -9.05 -6.85 0.41
N TRP A 38 -10.15 -6.88 1.16
CA TRP A 38 -10.53 -8.06 1.93
C TRP A 38 -12.05 -8.16 2.00
N PRO A 39 -12.69 -8.97 1.14
CA PRO A 39 -14.15 -8.96 0.99
C PRO A 39 -14.92 -9.22 2.28
N ALA A 40 -14.39 -10.06 3.17
CA ALA A 40 -15.03 -10.37 4.45
C ALA A 40 -14.88 -9.28 5.53
N ARG A 41 -14.00 -8.29 5.37
CA ARG A 41 -13.60 -7.38 6.46
C ARG A 41 -13.57 -5.89 6.10
N VAL A 42 -13.29 -5.55 4.85
CA VAL A 42 -13.07 -4.15 4.42
C VAL A 42 -14.19 -3.73 3.46
N PRO A 43 -14.91 -2.63 3.74
CA PRO A 43 -15.91 -2.08 2.82
C PRO A 43 -15.30 -1.66 1.48
N ASP A 44 -16.02 -1.91 0.38
CA ASP A 44 -15.62 -1.49 -0.96
C ASP A 44 -15.72 0.05 -1.14
N GLY A 45 -14.98 0.59 -2.12
CA GLY A 45 -15.03 2.00 -2.51
C GLY A 45 -14.47 2.98 -1.47
N ARG A 46 -13.82 2.50 -0.40
CA ARG A 46 -13.25 3.34 0.65
C ARG A 46 -11.93 3.97 0.18
N THR A 47 -11.82 5.29 0.33
CA THR A 47 -10.55 6.03 0.23
C THR A 47 -10.09 6.43 1.64
N VAL A 48 -8.79 6.31 1.90
CA VAL A 48 -8.16 6.65 3.19
C VAL A 48 -7.10 7.71 2.92
N SER A 49 -7.09 8.79 3.72
CA SER A 49 -6.14 9.89 3.60
C SER A 49 -5.16 9.98 4.78
N ASP A 50 -5.28 9.05 5.73
CA ASP A 50 -4.36 8.90 6.86
C ASP A 50 -2.93 8.64 6.35
N PHE A 51 -1.95 9.18 7.08
CA PHE A 51 -0.55 8.95 6.77
C PHE A 51 -0.15 7.54 7.23
N VAL A 52 0.36 6.74 6.31
CA VAL A 52 0.80 5.35 6.54
C VAL A 52 2.16 5.12 5.89
N GLY A 53 2.89 4.12 6.36
CA GLY A 53 4.20 3.74 5.83
C GLY A 53 4.34 2.23 5.64
N PHE A 54 5.37 1.84 4.87
CA PHE A 54 5.70 0.44 4.64
C PHE A 54 5.90 -0.40 5.93
N PRO A 55 6.47 0.14 7.03
CA PRO A 55 6.55 -0.58 8.30
C PRO A 55 5.21 -1.00 8.90
N ASP A 56 4.11 -0.32 8.56
CA ASP A 56 2.78 -0.63 9.09
C ASP A 56 2.19 -1.93 8.52
N LEU A 57 2.74 -2.44 7.42
CA LEU A 57 2.28 -3.70 6.82
C LEU A 57 2.51 -4.90 7.75
N ALA A 58 3.66 -4.96 8.44
CA ALA A 58 3.97 -6.06 9.33
C ALA A 58 2.94 -6.20 10.48
N PRO A 59 2.68 -5.17 11.31
CA PRO A 59 1.66 -5.27 12.35
C PRO A 59 0.22 -5.35 11.81
N THR A 60 -0.01 -5.04 10.53
CA THR A 60 -1.33 -5.24 9.89
C THR A 60 -1.57 -6.71 9.49
N ILE A 61 -0.51 -7.46 9.21
CA ILE A 61 -0.58 -8.87 8.79
C ILE A 61 -0.57 -9.84 9.97
N LEU A 62 0.08 -9.48 11.08
CA LEU A 62 0.20 -10.26 12.31
C LEU A 62 -1.06 -10.19 13.18
#